data_AF-A0A969EL05-F1
#
_entry.id   AF-A0A969EL05-F1
#
_cell.length_a   1.000
_cell.length_b   1.000
_cell.length_c   1.000
_cell.angle_alpha   90.00
_cell.angle_beta   90.00
_cell.angle_gamma   90.00
#
_symmetry.space_group_name_H-M   'P 1'
#
loop_
_entity.id
_entity.type
_entity.pdbx_description
1 polymer ?
#
loop_
_entity_poly.entity_id
_entity_poly.type
_entity_poly.pdbx_seq_one_letter_code
_entity_poly.pdbx_strand_id
1 'polypeptide(L)'
;MKPSIDKLYKFLKLEIKKGYDNSAVMGGLQVMPGTWENEARADDLPESLIRAVHAHLRDYHQLTVKSREDVLFELWDRVKRSIDEPLPELTGEAPPAPPQRARPEPKALPRVENRKGKGSHARLIPSPR
;
A
#
# COMPACT_ATOMS: atom_id res chain seq x y z
N MET A 1 3.47 14.28 -14.24
CA MET A 1 3.49 12.81 -14.19
C MET A 1 2.07 12.31 -14.33
N LYS A 2 1.82 11.42 -15.29
CA LYS A 2 0.51 10.78 -15.51
C LYS A 2 -0.01 10.06 -14.25
N PRO A 3 -1.31 10.15 -13.91
CA PRO A 3 -1.85 9.56 -12.69
C PRO A 3 -1.65 8.04 -12.59
N SER A 4 -1.71 7.32 -13.72
CA SER A 4 -1.43 5.87 -13.76
C SER A 4 0.00 5.54 -13.38
N ILE A 5 0.96 6.36 -13.85
CA ILE A 5 2.39 6.15 -13.59
C ILE A 5 2.73 6.52 -12.15
N ASP A 6 2.16 7.62 -11.63
CA ASP A 6 2.31 8.02 -10.24
C ASP A 6 1.76 6.94 -9.28
N LYS A 7 0.61 6.34 -9.63
CA LYS A 7 0.05 5.21 -8.88
C LYS A 7 0.98 4.00 -8.90
N LEU A 8 1.44 3.58 -10.08
CA LEU A 8 2.40 2.48 -10.19
C LEU A 8 3.65 2.73 -9.33
N TYR A 9 4.24 3.91 -9.45
CA TYR A 9 5.42 4.33 -8.70
C TYR A 9 5.24 4.20 -7.18
N LYS A 10 4.11 4.68 -6.66
CA LYS A 10 3.79 4.59 -5.22
C LYS A 10 3.73 3.14 -4.73
N PHE A 11 3.19 2.23 -5.53
CA PHE A 11 3.14 0.81 -5.20
C PHE A 11 4.53 0.18 -5.21
N LEU A 12 5.31 0.40 -6.27
CA LEU A 12 6.67 -0.11 -6.39
C LEU A 12 7.55 0.32 -5.21
N LYS A 13 7.44 1.60 -4.84
CA LYS A 13 8.16 2.15 -3.70
C LYS A 13 7.72 1.53 -2.37
N LEU A 14 6.43 1.24 -2.20
CA LEU A 14 5.93 0.58 -0.99
C LEU A 14 6.45 -0.86 -0.89
N GLU A 15 6.60 -1.56 -2.02
CA GLU A 15 7.26 -2.87 -2.09
C GLU A 15 8.72 -2.79 -1.66
N ILE A 16 9.50 -1.83 -2.18
CA ILE A 16 10.90 -1.60 -1.75
C ILE A 16 10.96 -1.37 -0.24
N LYS A 17 10.09 -0.51 0.29
CA LYS A 17 10.03 -0.20 1.74
C LYS A 17 9.72 -1.43 2.60
N LYS A 18 8.97 -2.40 2.08
CA LYS A 18 8.67 -3.66 2.77
C LYS A 18 9.69 -4.76 2.51
N GLY A 19 10.71 -4.52 1.68
CA GLY A 19 11.69 -5.55 1.30
C GLY A 19 11.15 -6.55 0.28
N TYR A 20 10.32 -6.10 -0.66
CA TYR A 20 9.74 -6.92 -1.75
C TYR A 20 8.87 -8.08 -1.24
N ASP A 21 8.27 -7.88 -0.06
CA ASP A 21 7.49 -8.88 0.67
C ASP A 21 6.17 -9.26 -0.03
N ASN A 22 5.76 -8.57 -1.11
CA ASN A 22 4.48 -8.79 -1.82
C ASN A 22 3.25 -8.70 -0.88
N SER A 23 3.44 -8.10 0.31
CA SER A 23 2.45 -7.93 1.38
C SER A 23 1.99 -6.47 1.50
N ALA A 24 2.42 -5.59 0.60
CA ALA A 24 2.38 -4.16 0.85
C ALA A 24 0.99 -3.52 0.78
N VAL A 25 0.04 -4.11 0.07
CA VAL A 25 -1.32 -3.56 -0.07
C VAL A 25 -2.32 -4.65 0.26
N MET A 26 -3.19 -4.43 1.25
CA MET A 26 -4.23 -5.37 1.70
C MET A 26 -5.22 -5.73 0.56
N GLY A 27 -4.80 -6.61 -0.35
CA GLY A 27 -5.52 -6.93 -1.59
C GLY A 27 -4.63 -7.15 -2.83
N GLY A 28 -3.31 -6.93 -2.73
CA GLY A 28 -2.30 -7.48 -3.62
C GLY A 28 -2.01 -6.68 -4.89
N LEU A 29 -0.72 -6.65 -5.24
CA LEU A 29 -0.19 -6.36 -6.59
C LEU A 29 -0.89 -7.19 -7.70
N GLN A 30 -1.67 -8.19 -7.29
CA GLN A 30 -2.49 -9.09 -8.10
C GLN A 30 -3.88 -8.51 -8.49
N VAL A 31 -4.45 -7.61 -7.68
CA VAL A 31 -5.75 -6.97 -7.97
C VAL A 31 -5.55 -5.57 -8.58
N MET A 32 -4.44 -4.92 -8.24
CA MET A 32 -4.04 -3.61 -8.81
C MET A 32 -4.01 -3.56 -10.35
N PRO A 33 -3.51 -4.58 -11.10
CA PRO A 33 -3.36 -4.53 -12.54
C PRO A 33 -4.69 -4.27 -13.26
N GLY A 34 -5.79 -4.88 -12.79
CA GLY A 34 -7.10 -4.71 -13.42
C GLY A 34 -7.66 -3.28 -13.31
N THR A 35 -7.40 -2.57 -12.20
CA THR A 35 -7.79 -1.15 -12.08
C THR A 35 -6.80 -0.23 -12.78
N TRP A 36 -5.50 -0.50 -12.65
CA TRP A 36 -4.44 0.30 -13.26
C TRP A 36 -4.47 0.26 -14.80
N GLU A 37 -4.82 -0.88 -15.39
CA GLU A 37 -4.92 -1.04 -16.85
C GLU A 37 -5.91 -0.04 -17.48
N ASN A 38 -7.05 0.20 -16.82
CA ASN A 38 -8.03 1.18 -17.30
C ASN A 38 -7.51 2.62 -17.19
N GLU A 39 -6.81 2.94 -16.11
CA GLU A 39 -6.17 4.25 -15.94
C GLU A 39 -5.06 4.44 -16.99
N ALA A 40 -4.25 3.41 -17.22
CA ALA A 40 -3.15 3.44 -18.18
C ALA A 40 -3.63 3.67 -19.62
N ARG A 41 -4.76 3.06 -19.99
CA ARG A 41 -5.44 3.34 -21.26
C ARG A 41 -5.98 4.76 -21.33
N ALA A 42 -6.56 5.27 -20.24
CA ALA A 42 -7.07 6.64 -20.18
C ALA A 42 -5.94 7.69 -20.27
N ASP A 43 -4.73 7.32 -19.85
CA ASP A 43 -3.52 8.13 -19.94
C ASP A 43 -2.76 7.98 -21.28
N ASP A 44 -3.38 7.34 -22.29
CA ASP A 44 -2.79 7.07 -23.61
C ASP A 44 -1.42 6.37 -23.54
N LEU A 45 -1.28 5.38 -22.65
CA LEU A 45 -0.07 4.57 -22.59
C LEU A 45 -0.07 3.50 -23.69
N PRO A 46 1.11 3.11 -24.22
CA PRO A 46 1.21 2.06 -25.23
C PRO A 46 0.62 0.74 -24.72
N GLU A 47 -0.30 0.14 -25.47
CA GLU A 47 -0.89 -1.18 -25.15
C GLU A 47 0.18 -2.26 -24.89
N SER A 48 1.31 -2.19 -25.60
CA SER A 48 2.45 -3.09 -25.39
C SER A 48 3.08 -2.92 -24.01
N LEU A 49 3.16 -1.70 -23.48
CA LEU A 49 3.63 -1.41 -22.12
C LEU A 49 2.61 -1.91 -21.10
N ILE A 50 1.33 -1.63 -21.32
CA ILE A 50 0.24 -2.05 -20.43
C ILE A 50 0.24 -3.56 -20.25
N ARG A 51 0.30 -4.32 -21.36
CA ARG A 51 0.35 -5.78 -21.34
C ARG A 51 1.61 -6.32 -20.65
N ALA A 52 2.76 -5.68 -20.87
CA ALA A 52 4.00 -6.07 -20.21
C ALA A 52 3.90 -5.88 -18.69
N VAL A 53 3.44 -4.71 -18.24
CA VAL A 53 3.22 -4.42 -16.83
C VAL A 53 2.24 -5.42 -16.23
N HIS A 54 1.11 -5.67 -16.89
CA HIS A 54 0.12 -6.63 -16.41
C HIS A 54 0.70 -8.05 -16.26
N ALA A 55 1.48 -8.52 -17.22
CA ALA A 55 2.15 -9.83 -17.16
C ALA A 55 3.16 -9.90 -16.01
N HIS A 56 4.05 -8.91 -15.88
CA HIS A 56 5.05 -8.87 -14.81
C HIS A 56 4.41 -8.84 -13.42
N LEU A 57 3.38 -8.01 -13.21
CA LEU A 57 2.68 -7.93 -11.92
C LEU A 57 1.91 -9.21 -11.59
N ARG A 58 1.36 -9.90 -12.61
CA ARG A 58 0.71 -11.20 -12.44
C ARG A 58 1.70 -12.27 -12.02
N ASP A 59 2.88 -12.34 -12.64
CA ASP A 59 3.87 -13.37 -12.33
C ASP A 59 4.71 -13.04 -11.09
N TYR A 60 4.68 -11.79 -10.63
CA TYR A 60 5.45 -11.27 -9.49
C TYR A 60 5.32 -12.11 -8.20
N HIS A 61 4.14 -12.64 -7.91
CA HIS A 61 3.91 -13.46 -6.71
C HIS A 61 4.70 -14.77 -6.73
N GLN A 62 5.01 -15.31 -7.92
CA GLN A 62 5.77 -16.56 -8.11
C GLN A 62 7.28 -16.34 -8.08
N LEU A 63 7.73 -15.08 -8.16
CA LEU A 63 9.14 -14.72 -8.14
C LEU A 63 9.71 -14.72 -6.73
N THR A 64 11.01 -15.00 -6.64
CA THR A 64 11.79 -14.84 -5.41
C THR A 64 12.06 -13.35 -5.13
N VAL A 65 12.32 -12.99 -3.88
CA VAL A 65 12.62 -11.60 -3.44
C VAL A 65 13.67 -10.93 -4.33
N LYS A 66 14.75 -11.64 -4.68
CA LYS A 66 15.78 -11.12 -5.57
C LYS A 66 15.28 -10.87 -7.00
N SER A 67 14.53 -11.82 -7.56
CA SER A 67 13.98 -11.66 -8.92
C SER A 67 12.90 -10.58 -8.96
N ARG A 68 12.19 -10.37 -7.86
CA ARG A 68 11.21 -9.28 -7.71
C ARG A 68 11.88 -7.93 -7.79
N GLU A 69 12.98 -7.75 -7.09
CA GLU A 69 13.80 -6.54 -7.17
C GLU A 69 14.19 -6.25 -8.63
N ASP A 70 14.84 -7.20 -9.30
CA ASP A 70 15.27 -7.06 -10.70
C ASP A 70 14.09 -6.68 -11.62
N VAL A 71 12.97 -7.40 -11.51
CA VAL A 71 11.77 -7.15 -12.32
C VAL A 71 11.14 -5.77 -12.04
N LEU A 72 11.12 -5.29 -10.79
CA LEU A 72 10.58 -3.96 -10.50
C LEU A 72 11.43 -2.85 -11.13
N PHE A 73 12.75 -2.96 -11.03
CA PHE A 73 13.67 -1.99 -11.63
C PHE A 73 13.59 -2.01 -13.15
N GLU A 74 13.62 -3.19 -13.79
CA GLU A 74 13.46 -3.34 -15.24
C GLU A 74 12.12 -2.80 -15.72
N LEU A 75 11.04 -3.08 -14.99
CA LEU A 75 9.71 -2.61 -15.33
C LEU A 75 9.64 -1.08 -15.28
N TRP A 76 10.19 -0.49 -14.22
CA TRP A 76 10.23 0.96 -14.08
C TRP A 76 11.06 1.62 -15.18
N ASP A 77 12.24 1.09 -15.48
CA ASP A 77 13.09 1.59 -16.56
C ASP A 77 12.38 1.50 -17.93
N ARG A 78 11.65 0.41 -18.18
CA ARG A 78 10.84 0.27 -19.39
C ARG A 78 9.73 1.33 -19.47
N VAL A 79 9.07 1.63 -18.37
CA VAL A 79 8.08 2.72 -18.29
C VAL A 79 8.74 4.06 -18.60
N LYS A 80 9.90 4.36 -18.00
CA LYS A 80 10.69 5.59 -18.26
C LYS A 80 11.04 5.76 -19.73
N ARG A 81 11.42 4.68 -20.41
CA ARG A 81 11.74 4.72 -21.86
C ARG A 81 10.52 4.83 -22.75
N SER A 82 9.36 4.40 -22.27
CA SER A 82 8.13 4.38 -23.06
C SER A 82 7.37 5.70 -23.03
N ILE A 83 7.72 6.60 -22.10
CA ILE A 83 7.10 7.92 -21.99
C ILE A 83 8.15 9.00 -22.13
N ASP A 84 7.82 10.07 -22.84
CA ASP A 84 8.69 11.22 -23.03
C ASP A 84 8.58 12.20 -21.84
N GLU A 85 8.61 11.67 -20.61
CA GLU A 85 8.46 12.47 -19.38
C GLU A 85 9.56 12.11 -18.38
N PRO A 86 10.22 13.10 -17.74
CA PRO A 86 11.19 12.83 -16.68
C PRO A 86 10.50 12.23 -15.44
N LEU A 87 10.71 10.94 -15.24
CA LEU A 87 10.24 10.22 -14.06
C LEU A 87 11.33 10.10 -12.99
N PRO A 88 10.94 10.09 -11.69
CA PRO A 88 11.86 9.88 -10.59
C PRO A 88 12.50 8.49 -10.67
N GLU A 89 13.69 8.36 -10.11
CA GLU A 89 14.33 7.06 -9.96
C GLU A 89 13.64 6.23 -8.88
N LEU A 90 13.66 4.92 -9.06
CA LEU A 90 13.15 3.97 -8.09
C LEU A 90 14.17 3.78 -6.96
N THR A 91 14.62 4.87 -6.33
CA THR A 91 15.55 4.78 -5.20
C THR A 91 14.78 4.52 -3.90
N GLY A 92 15.39 3.82 -2.95
CA GLY A 92 14.78 3.50 -1.65
C GLY A 92 14.46 4.72 -0.77
N GLU A 93 14.69 5.93 -1.26
CA GLU A 93 14.42 7.18 -0.56
C GLU A 93 13.00 7.67 -0.84
N ALA A 94 12.30 8.07 0.22
CA ALA A 94 10.86 8.26 0.14
C ALA A 94 10.43 9.63 -0.41
N PRO A 95 9.66 9.72 -1.52
CA PRO A 95 8.77 10.86 -1.73
C PRO A 95 7.76 10.99 -0.57
N PRO A 96 7.34 12.23 -0.24
CA PRO A 96 6.32 12.46 0.78
C PRO A 96 5.08 11.65 0.42
N ALA A 97 4.55 10.91 1.39
CA ALA A 97 3.40 10.04 1.15
C ALA A 97 2.24 10.87 0.55
N PRO A 98 1.61 10.43 -0.55
CA PRO A 98 0.32 10.99 -0.92
C PRO A 98 -0.66 10.76 0.25
N PRO A 99 -1.64 11.64 0.46
CA PRO A 99 -2.64 11.45 1.50
C PRO A 99 -3.34 10.13 1.20
N GLN A 100 -3.03 9.12 2.01
CA GLN A 100 -3.79 7.89 2.06
C GLN A 100 -5.22 8.33 2.32
N ARG A 101 -6.09 8.12 1.33
CA ARG A 101 -7.52 8.23 1.52
C ARG A 101 -7.82 7.31 2.69
N ALA A 102 -8.01 7.90 3.86
CA ALA A 102 -8.23 7.20 5.10
C ALA A 102 -9.37 6.22 4.85
N ARG A 103 -9.03 4.95 4.71
CA ARG A 103 -9.97 3.89 5.06
C ARG A 103 -10.25 4.19 6.53
N PRO A 104 -11.49 4.49 6.95
CA PRO A 104 -11.75 4.69 8.36
C PRO A 104 -11.36 3.37 9.04
N GLU A 105 -10.26 3.39 9.79
CA GLU A 105 -10.05 2.43 10.86
C GLU A 105 -11.36 2.43 11.65
N PRO A 106 -12.03 1.28 11.86
CA PRO A 106 -13.07 1.21 12.86
C PRO A 106 -12.37 1.54 14.17
N LYS A 107 -12.57 2.79 14.64
CA LYS A 107 -12.06 3.29 15.91
C LYS A 107 -12.38 2.24 16.96
N ALA A 108 -11.34 1.55 17.43
CA ALA A 108 -11.40 0.84 18.69
C ALA A 108 -11.85 1.88 19.72
N LEU A 109 -13.06 1.69 20.26
CA LEU A 109 -13.59 2.53 21.33
C LEU A 109 -12.60 2.46 22.49
N PRO A 110 -12.07 3.59 22.98
CA PRO A 110 -11.30 3.58 24.22
C PRO A 110 -12.31 3.40 25.36
N ARG A 111 -12.44 2.17 25.88
CA ARG A 111 -13.01 1.99 27.22
C ARG A 111 -11.95 2.47 28.21
N VAL A 112 -12.05 3.77 28.50
CA VAL A 112 -11.35 4.52 29.52
C VAL A 112 -11.03 3.68 30.77
N GLU A 113 -9.75 3.44 31.01
CA GLU A 113 -9.23 3.13 32.34
C GLU A 113 -9.32 4.43 33.16
N ASN A 114 -10.20 4.47 34.16
CA ASN A 114 -10.20 5.55 35.14
C ASN A 114 -9.98 4.95 36.53
N ARG A 115 -8.74 5.06 37.01
CA ARG A 115 -8.37 4.74 38.39
C ARG A 115 -8.75 5.89 39.31
N LYS A 116 -9.21 5.49 40.51
CA LYS A 116 -9.16 6.18 41.81
C LYS A 116 -10.39 7.01 42.22
N GLY A 117 -11.21 6.38 43.06
CA GLY A 117 -12.14 7.04 43.98
C GLY A 117 -12.16 6.29 45.31
N LYS A 118 -11.61 6.91 46.36
CA LYS A 118 -11.73 6.50 47.76
C LYS A 118 -13.20 6.36 48.14
N GLY A 119 -13.53 5.37 48.97
CA GLY A 119 -14.88 5.23 49.54
C GLY A 119 -14.98 4.04 50.48
N SER A 120 -14.46 4.21 51.70
CA SER A 120 -14.80 3.39 52.86
C SER A 120 -16.31 3.40 53.06
N HIS A 121 -16.95 2.23 53.18
CA HIS A 121 -17.93 1.92 54.24
C HIS A 121 -18.41 0.48 54.11
N ALA A 122 -17.74 -0.44 54.81
CA ALA A 122 -18.37 -1.67 55.24
C ALA A 122 -19.26 -1.32 56.45
N ARG A 123 -20.56 -1.16 56.24
CA ARG A 123 -21.55 -1.26 57.31
C ARG A 123 -22.40 -2.50 57.06
N LEU A 124 -22.05 -3.53 57.81
CA LEU A 124 -22.85 -4.69 58.13
C LEU A 124 -24.25 -4.23 58.57
N ILE A 125 -25.25 -4.77 57.90
CA ILE A 125 -26.65 -4.72 58.29
C ILE A 125 -26.83 -5.82 59.35
N PRO A 126 -27.30 -5.53 60.58
CA PRO A 126 -27.82 -6.57 61.45
C PRO A 126 -29.30 -6.80 61.16
N SER A 127 -29.67 -8.07 60.95
CA SER A 127 -31.08 -8.52 60.96
C SER A 127 -31.70 -8.30 62.34
N PRO A 128 -32.94 -7.79 62.43
CA PRO A 128 -33.65 -7.66 63.70
C PRO A 128 -34.44 -8.93 64.07
N ARG A 129 -34.32 -9.29 65.35
CA ARG A 129 -35.18 -10.12 66.22
C ARG A 129 -35.30 -11.62 65.95
#